data_AF-A0AA38NIH2-F1
#
_entry.id   AF-A0AA38NIH2-F1
#
_cell.length_a   1.000
_cell.length_b   1.000
_cell.length_c   1.000
_cell.angle_alpha   90.00
_cell.angle_beta   90.00
_cell.angle_gamma   90.00
#
_symmetry.space_group_name_H-M   'P 1'
#
loop_
_entity.id
_entity.type
_entity.pdbx_description
1 polymer ?
#
loop_
_entity_poly.entity_id
_entity_poly.type
_entity_poly.pdbx_seq_one_letter_code
_entity_poly.pdbx_strand_id
1 'polypeptide(L)'
;MPASATAPPVQSFSPVETSIISNSSSLLYSMESPVNITSDGFKHNIRVAELQLSGGNVEIEHVVVPRMDSTVFRQCRITNSTDSHLLPGSVSVIIDDALVARTNIKRVNPNDTFVCALGSDSNVSVTYSSSSRTVASSIGSPKVNVYTNTVTLTNRHSFDLRRINVRDAVPIWQPSDKASDKDCVHVLLKKPGELRDAVRNVIAKNVEGQERKNVSVAWEDKADGLFAWTVDIPGGKTEQLELEWEVNASQCGAGGGLYE
;
A
#
# COMPACT_ATOMS: atom_id res chain seq x y z
N MET A 1 -17.22 16.58 44.90
CA MET A 1 -17.54 15.55 43.89
C MET A 1 -18.14 16.26 42.69
N PRO A 2 -17.52 16.25 41.50
CA PRO A 2 -18.17 16.81 40.32
C PRO A 2 -19.14 15.79 39.73
N ALA A 3 -20.30 16.30 39.31
CA ALA A 3 -21.42 15.55 38.78
C ALA A 3 -21.06 14.83 37.47
N SER A 4 -21.51 13.59 37.35
CA SER A 4 -21.41 12.77 36.15
C SER A 4 -22.23 13.41 35.02
N ALA A 5 -21.57 13.83 33.94
CA ALA A 5 -22.24 14.32 32.74
C ALA A 5 -22.89 13.13 32.02
N THR A 6 -24.21 13.06 32.05
CA THR A 6 -25.02 12.09 31.29
C THR A 6 -24.85 12.36 29.80
N ALA A 7 -24.39 11.36 29.05
CA ALA A 7 -24.30 11.43 27.60
C ALA A 7 -25.70 11.67 26.98
N PRO A 8 -25.83 12.56 25.97
CA PRO A 8 -27.11 12.83 25.34
C PRO A 8 -27.63 11.58 24.61
N PRO A 9 -28.96 11.37 24.58
CA PRO A 9 -29.57 10.22 23.91
C PRO A 9 -29.30 10.29 22.41
N VAL A 10 -28.84 9.16 21.84
CA VAL A 10 -28.70 8.98 20.40
C VAL A 10 -30.11 8.94 19.82
N GLN A 11 -30.56 10.02 19.16
CA GLN A 11 -31.83 10.01 18.44
C GLN A 11 -31.73 9.07 17.24
N SER A 12 -32.56 8.01 17.24
CA SER A 12 -32.72 7.12 16.10
C SER A 12 -33.61 7.80 15.07
N PHE A 13 -33.05 8.16 13.91
CA PHE A 13 -33.84 8.60 12.76
C PHE A 13 -34.22 7.39 11.91
N SER A 14 -35.50 7.31 11.53
CA SER A 14 -36.01 6.35 10.55
C SER A 14 -35.27 6.50 9.22
N PRO A 15 -35.03 5.41 8.46
CA PRO A 15 -34.36 5.52 7.16
C PRO A 15 -35.20 6.38 6.21
N VAL A 16 -34.58 7.44 5.68
CA VAL A 16 -35.19 8.34 4.70
C VAL A 16 -34.79 7.85 3.31
N GLU A 17 -35.76 7.64 2.45
CA GLU A 17 -35.52 7.36 1.03
C GLU A 17 -35.18 8.67 0.31
N THR A 18 -34.15 8.61 -0.54
CA THR A 18 -33.57 9.79 -1.19
C THR A 18 -33.27 9.50 -2.65
N SER A 19 -33.54 10.48 -3.51
CA SER A 19 -33.17 10.44 -4.92
C SER A 19 -32.08 11.48 -5.21
N ILE A 20 -31.10 11.09 -6.03
CA ILE A 20 -29.96 11.95 -6.39
C ILE A 20 -30.17 12.41 -7.83
N ILE A 21 -30.24 13.72 -8.04
CA ILE A 21 -30.29 14.35 -9.36
C ILE A 21 -28.95 15.04 -9.58
N SER A 22 -28.15 14.53 -10.51
CA SER A 22 -26.86 15.13 -10.87
C SER A 22 -26.95 15.80 -12.25
N ASN A 23 -26.40 17.01 -12.37
CA ASN A 23 -26.15 17.66 -13.66
C ASN A 23 -24.66 18.04 -13.75
N SER A 24 -24.22 18.61 -14.87
CA SER A 24 -22.80 18.89 -15.14
C SER A 24 -22.12 19.89 -14.18
N SER A 25 -22.88 20.58 -13.30
CA SER A 25 -22.36 21.63 -12.41
C SER A 25 -22.89 21.60 -10.97
N SER A 26 -23.95 20.86 -10.68
CA SER A 26 -24.56 20.74 -9.36
C SER A 26 -25.07 19.32 -9.07
N LEU A 27 -25.04 18.95 -7.79
CA LEU A 27 -25.74 17.79 -7.25
C LEU A 27 -26.90 18.27 -6.38
N LEU A 28 -28.09 17.76 -6.66
CA LEU A 28 -29.26 17.92 -5.81
C LEU A 28 -29.58 16.58 -5.17
N TYR A 29 -29.54 16.55 -3.83
CA TYR A 29 -30.03 15.42 -3.04
C TYR A 29 -31.46 15.73 -2.62
N SER A 30 -32.42 15.06 -3.25
CA SER A 30 -33.83 15.22 -2.92
C SER A 30 -34.21 14.20 -1.84
N MET A 31 -34.62 14.71 -0.68
CA MET A 31 -35.19 13.91 0.39
C MET A 31 -36.69 13.71 0.09
N GLU A 32 -37.17 12.48 0.11
CA GLU A 32 -38.60 12.21 -0.16
C GLU A 32 -39.50 12.56 1.02
N SER A 33 -38.95 12.58 2.23
CA SER A 33 -39.67 12.94 3.45
C SER A 33 -39.05 14.16 4.15
N PRO A 34 -39.87 15.09 4.68
CA PRO A 34 -39.38 16.23 5.44
C PRO A 34 -38.69 15.76 6.73
N VAL A 35 -37.45 16.23 6.95
CA VAL A 35 -36.67 15.98 8.17
C VAL A 35 -36.74 17.22 9.06
N ASN A 36 -37.15 17.05 10.33
CA ASN A 36 -37.16 18.14 11.31
C ASN A 36 -35.82 18.19 12.06
N ILE A 37 -35.17 19.36 12.07
CA ILE A 37 -33.89 19.59 12.75
C ILE A 37 -34.14 20.55 13.90
N THR A 38 -33.87 20.13 15.14
CA THR A 38 -34.07 20.97 16.32
C THR A 38 -33.02 22.07 16.42
N SER A 39 -33.46 23.30 16.73
CA SER A 39 -32.56 24.44 17.01
C SER A 39 -32.05 24.43 18.45
N ASP A 40 -31.42 23.32 18.84
CA ASP A 40 -30.90 23.11 20.20
C ASP A 40 -29.41 23.50 20.34
N GLY A 41 -28.78 23.97 19.26
CA GLY A 41 -27.36 24.34 19.23
C GLY A 41 -26.40 23.15 19.16
N PHE A 42 -26.91 21.92 19.04
CA PHE A 42 -26.10 20.71 18.90
C PHE A 42 -25.93 20.30 17.43
N LYS A 43 -24.93 19.45 17.17
CA LYS A 43 -24.71 18.89 15.83
C LYS A 43 -25.69 17.73 15.59
N HIS A 44 -26.42 17.80 14.49
CA HIS A 44 -27.33 16.76 14.02
C HIS A 44 -26.75 16.07 12.78
N ASN A 45 -26.69 14.74 12.80
CA ASN A 45 -26.30 13.94 11.65
C ASN A 45 -27.55 13.38 10.98
N ILE A 46 -27.74 13.69 9.69
CA ILE A 46 -28.88 13.19 8.91
C ILE A 46 -28.37 12.21 7.88
N ARG A 47 -29.01 11.05 7.80
CA ARG A 47 -28.73 10.07 6.75
C ARG A 47 -29.31 10.56 5.43
N VAL A 48 -28.44 10.85 4.47
CA VAL A 48 -28.84 11.36 3.13
C VAL A 48 -28.91 10.25 2.09
N ALA A 49 -28.21 9.13 2.28
CA ALA A 49 -28.31 7.99 1.36
C ALA A 49 -27.81 6.71 2.05
N GLU A 50 -28.28 5.56 1.58
CA GLU A 50 -27.72 4.25 1.85
C GLU A 50 -27.37 3.59 0.51
N LEU A 51 -26.08 3.29 0.33
CA LEU A 51 -25.58 2.73 -0.92
C LEU A 51 -25.04 1.34 -0.62
N GLN A 52 -25.64 0.32 -1.25
CA GLN A 52 -25.17 -1.06 -1.13
C GLN A 52 -24.13 -1.35 -2.21
N LEU A 53 -22.86 -1.15 -1.87
CA LEU A 53 -21.73 -1.50 -2.73
C LEU A 53 -21.30 -2.93 -2.40
N SER A 54 -21.60 -3.88 -3.30
CA SER A 54 -21.35 -5.30 -3.07
C SER A 54 -20.83 -6.01 -4.33
N GLY A 55 -20.34 -7.23 -4.14
CA GLY A 55 -19.85 -8.08 -5.23
C GLY A 55 -18.51 -7.59 -5.82
N GLY A 56 -18.38 -7.66 -7.15
CA GLY A 56 -17.12 -7.37 -7.86
C GLY A 56 -16.63 -5.92 -7.78
N ASN A 57 -17.39 -5.02 -7.17
CA ASN A 57 -16.98 -3.62 -6.95
C ASN A 57 -16.15 -3.44 -5.67
N VAL A 58 -16.01 -4.50 -4.87
CA VAL A 58 -15.33 -4.47 -3.58
C VAL A 58 -14.23 -5.52 -3.59
N GLU A 59 -12.99 -5.07 -3.50
CA GLU A 59 -11.82 -5.92 -3.51
C GLU A 59 -11.02 -5.75 -2.22
N ILE A 60 -10.80 -6.85 -1.51
CA ILE A 60 -9.95 -6.86 -0.32
C ILE A 60 -8.53 -7.17 -0.77
N GLU A 61 -7.60 -6.28 -0.42
CA GLU A 61 -6.18 -6.42 -0.68
C GLU A 61 -5.41 -6.30 0.64
N HIS A 62 -4.23 -6.90 0.69
CA HIS A 62 -3.32 -6.78 1.83
C HIS A 62 -2.11 -5.97 1.40
N VAL A 63 -1.61 -5.10 2.28
CA VAL A 63 -0.42 -4.31 2.02
C VAL A 63 0.53 -4.38 3.22
N VAL A 64 1.82 -4.48 2.93
CA VAL A 64 2.88 -4.49 3.95
C VAL A 64 4.14 -3.83 3.39
N VAL A 65 4.89 -3.14 4.26
CA VAL A 65 6.18 -2.52 3.96
C VAL A 65 7.22 -3.09 4.94
N PRO A 66 7.73 -4.31 4.72
CA PRO A 66 8.44 -5.08 5.75
C PRO A 66 9.66 -4.38 6.35
N ARG A 67 10.32 -3.52 5.57
CA ARG A 67 11.47 -2.71 6.01
C ARG A 67 11.09 -1.65 7.06
N MET A 68 9.86 -1.17 7.05
CA MET A 68 9.34 -0.17 7.98
C MET A 68 8.53 -0.80 9.11
N ASP A 69 7.60 -1.68 8.76
CA ASP A 69 6.72 -2.39 9.70
C ASP A 69 6.31 -3.73 9.07
N SER A 70 6.53 -4.82 9.82
CA SER A 70 6.12 -6.17 9.44
C SER A 70 4.62 -6.44 9.62
N THR A 71 3.87 -5.47 10.12
CA THR A 71 2.41 -5.56 10.26
C THR A 71 1.74 -5.52 8.90
N VAL A 72 0.92 -6.53 8.61
CA VAL A 72 0.11 -6.56 7.39
C VAL A 72 -1.19 -5.81 7.62
N PHE A 73 -1.48 -4.85 6.75
CA PHE A 73 -2.72 -4.09 6.78
C PHE A 73 -3.66 -4.58 5.69
N ARG A 74 -4.93 -4.77 6.04
CA ARG A 74 -6.01 -5.00 5.08
C ARG A 74 -6.51 -3.66 4.59
N GLN A 75 -6.73 -3.58 3.30
CA GLN A 75 -7.38 -2.45 2.66
C GLN A 75 -8.50 -2.94 1.74
N CYS A 76 -9.53 -2.14 1.62
CA CYS A 76 -10.67 -2.38 0.76
C CYS A 76 -10.61 -1.37 -0.39
N ARG A 77 -10.45 -1.87 -1.60
CA ARG A 77 -10.54 -1.12 -2.83
C ARG A 77 -11.99 -1.18 -3.31
N ILE A 78 -12.67 -0.05 -3.31
CA ILE A 78 -14.10 0.07 -3.60
C ILE A 78 -14.28 0.92 -4.85
N THR A 79 -14.95 0.37 -5.85
CA THR A 79 -15.37 1.11 -7.05
C THR A 79 -16.75 1.69 -6.83
N ASN A 80 -16.90 2.99 -7.11
CA ASN A 80 -18.18 3.66 -7.06
C ASN A 80 -19.07 3.20 -8.23
N SER A 81 -19.91 2.21 -7.97
CA SER A 81 -20.86 1.67 -8.95
C SER A 81 -22.17 2.47 -9.04
N THR A 82 -22.24 3.65 -8.43
CA THR A 82 -23.43 4.50 -8.48
C THR A 82 -23.35 5.47 -9.64
N ASP A 83 -24.50 5.92 -10.14
CA ASP A 83 -24.60 6.93 -11.20
C ASP A 83 -24.24 8.35 -10.73
N SER A 84 -23.83 8.49 -9.47
CA SER A 84 -23.57 9.77 -8.81
C SER A 84 -22.17 9.84 -8.22
N HIS A 85 -21.72 11.07 -7.99
CA HIS A 85 -20.43 11.34 -7.39
C HIS A 85 -20.51 11.17 -5.87
N LEU A 86 -19.56 10.46 -5.27
CA LEU A 86 -19.37 10.50 -3.83
C LEU A 86 -18.65 11.80 -3.45
N LEU A 87 -19.21 12.53 -2.49
CA LEU A 87 -18.65 13.80 -2.05
C LEU A 87 -17.38 13.58 -1.21
N PRO A 88 -16.41 14.51 -1.27
CA PRO A 88 -15.27 14.47 -0.39
C PRO A 88 -15.73 14.64 1.06
N GLY A 89 -15.16 13.83 1.96
CA GLY A 89 -15.60 13.84 3.36
C GLY A 89 -14.89 12.80 4.20
N SER A 90 -15.17 12.85 5.50
CA SER A 90 -14.67 11.85 6.44
C SER A 90 -15.50 10.58 6.38
N VAL A 91 -14.82 9.44 6.42
CA VAL A 91 -15.39 8.10 6.37
C VAL A 91 -14.95 7.36 7.61
N SER A 92 -15.90 6.75 8.30
CA SER A 92 -15.66 5.83 9.40
C SER A 92 -15.87 4.40 8.91
N VAL A 93 -14.89 3.54 9.13
CA VAL A 93 -14.93 2.12 8.75
C VAL A 93 -15.28 1.32 9.98
N ILE A 94 -16.41 0.61 9.92
CA ILE A 94 -16.93 -0.22 11.00
C ILE A 94 -16.93 -1.68 10.53
N ILE A 95 -16.35 -2.58 11.33
CA ILE A 95 -16.32 -4.03 11.08
C ILE A 95 -16.78 -4.69 12.38
N ASP A 96 -17.73 -5.62 12.30
CA ASP A 96 -18.29 -6.33 13.46
C ASP A 96 -18.71 -5.37 14.59
N ASP A 97 -19.44 -4.31 14.23
CA ASP A 97 -19.91 -3.23 15.12
C ASP A 97 -18.79 -2.42 15.82
N ALA A 98 -17.53 -2.64 15.46
CA ALA A 98 -16.39 -1.91 15.99
C ALA A 98 -15.83 -0.89 14.98
N LEU A 99 -15.55 0.33 15.44
CA LEU A 99 -14.85 1.33 14.62
C LEU A 99 -13.39 0.92 14.46
N VAL A 100 -12.98 0.59 13.23
CA VAL A 100 -11.62 0.13 12.91
C VAL A 100 -10.75 1.26 12.39
N ALA A 101 -11.31 2.16 11.57
CA ALA A 101 -10.53 3.25 10.98
C ALA A 101 -11.39 4.50 10.73
N ARG A 102 -10.73 5.65 10.70
CA ARG A 102 -11.26 6.90 10.15
C ARG A 102 -10.33 7.37 9.03
N THR A 103 -10.89 7.66 7.87
CA THR A 103 -10.16 8.14 6.70
C THR A 103 -10.94 9.30 6.06
N ASN A 104 -10.32 9.98 5.10
CA ASN A 104 -11.00 10.96 4.28
C ASN A 104 -10.96 10.50 2.82
N ILE A 105 -12.10 10.54 2.15
CA ILE A 105 -12.17 10.31 0.72
C ILE A 105 -12.20 11.65 -0.01
N LYS A 106 -11.65 11.65 -1.23
CA LYS A 106 -11.82 12.76 -2.17
C LYS A 106 -13.17 12.60 -2.87
N ARG A 107 -13.48 13.52 -3.79
CA ARG A 107 -14.59 13.33 -4.73
C ARG A 107 -14.31 12.08 -5.55
N VAL A 108 -15.23 11.11 -5.55
CA VAL A 108 -15.14 9.87 -6.33
C VAL A 108 -16.21 9.92 -7.41
N ASN A 109 -15.81 9.94 -8.69
CA ASN A 109 -16.78 9.95 -9.79
C ASN A 109 -17.40 8.54 -9.97
N PRO A 110 -18.48 8.39 -10.74
CA PRO A 110 -18.95 7.07 -11.17
C PRO A 110 -17.82 6.28 -11.82
N ASN A 111 -17.69 5.00 -11.46
CA ASN A 111 -16.63 4.07 -11.87
C ASN A 111 -15.21 4.39 -11.38
N ASP A 112 -15.01 5.47 -10.61
CA ASP A 112 -13.74 5.69 -9.92
C ASP A 112 -13.64 4.80 -8.68
N THR A 113 -12.40 4.53 -8.29
CA THR A 113 -12.07 3.67 -7.15
C THR A 113 -11.48 4.48 -6.00
N PHE A 114 -11.84 4.12 -4.78
CA PHE A 114 -11.23 4.65 -3.55
C PHE A 114 -10.81 3.51 -2.63
N VAL A 115 -9.93 3.80 -1.68
CA VAL A 115 -9.37 2.80 -0.77
C VAL A 115 -9.71 3.16 0.67
N CYS A 116 -10.17 2.17 1.43
CA CYS A 116 -10.45 2.26 2.85
C CYS A 116 -9.58 1.26 3.62
N ALA A 117 -8.89 1.72 4.67
CA ALA A 117 -8.14 0.82 5.54
C ALA A 117 -9.09 0.02 6.44
N LEU A 118 -8.87 -1.29 6.54
CA LEU A 118 -9.63 -2.24 7.36
C LEU A 118 -8.83 -2.70 8.60
N GLY A 119 -7.74 -2.01 8.92
CA GLY A 119 -6.86 -2.35 10.03
C GLY A 119 -5.87 -3.49 9.74
N SER A 120 -5.14 -3.91 10.76
CA SER A 120 -4.13 -4.97 10.67
C SER A 120 -4.76 -6.37 10.62
N ASP A 121 -4.08 -7.32 9.95
CA ASP A 121 -4.42 -8.74 9.94
C ASP A 121 -3.35 -9.57 10.66
N SER A 122 -3.65 -9.98 11.89
CA SER A 122 -2.73 -10.76 12.73
C SER A 122 -2.52 -12.20 12.28
N ASN A 123 -3.36 -12.71 11.38
CA ASN A 123 -3.23 -14.08 10.85
C ASN A 123 -2.25 -14.14 9.67
N VAL A 124 -1.72 -13.01 9.21
CA VAL A 124 -0.63 -12.98 8.24
C VAL A 124 0.63 -12.57 8.96
N SER A 125 1.59 -13.50 9.05
CA SER A 125 2.87 -13.26 9.69
C SER A 125 3.89 -12.88 8.64
N VAL A 126 4.66 -11.82 8.90
CA VAL A 126 5.76 -11.39 8.03
C VAL A 126 7.04 -11.36 8.84
N THR A 127 8.07 -11.99 8.30
CA THR A 127 9.43 -11.93 8.83
C THR A 127 10.31 -11.26 7.79
N TYR A 128 11.04 -10.23 8.21
CA TYR A 128 12.03 -9.55 7.40
C TYR A 128 13.43 -9.80 7.96
N SER A 129 14.36 -10.22 7.10
CA SER A 129 15.77 -10.32 7.44
C SER A 129 16.63 -9.69 6.35
N SER A 130 17.72 -9.05 6.78
CA SER A 130 18.71 -8.45 5.88
C SER A 130 20.09 -9.02 6.21
N SER A 131 20.85 -9.34 5.18
CA SER A 131 22.21 -9.84 5.31
C SER A 131 23.11 -9.20 4.26
N SER A 132 24.40 -9.12 4.57
CA SER A 132 25.40 -8.59 3.64
C SER A 132 26.63 -9.50 3.63
N ARG A 133 27.22 -9.70 2.46
CA ARG A 133 28.49 -10.39 2.30
C ARG A 133 29.40 -9.64 1.34
N THR A 134 30.69 -9.65 1.62
CA THR A 134 31.70 -9.10 0.71
C THR A 134 32.27 -10.23 -0.14
N VAL A 135 32.19 -10.11 -1.45
CA VAL A 135 32.68 -11.10 -2.41
C VAL A 135 33.83 -10.50 -3.21
N ALA A 136 34.90 -11.27 -3.38
CA ALA A 136 35.98 -10.96 -4.31
C ALA A 136 36.02 -12.07 -5.36
N SER A 137 36.04 -11.70 -6.64
CA SER A 137 36.05 -12.67 -7.74
C SER A 137 37.38 -13.44 -7.82
N SER A 138 38.47 -12.87 -7.32
CA SER A 138 39.82 -13.46 -7.25
C SER A 138 40.71 -12.66 -6.28
N ILE A 139 41.84 -13.24 -5.87
CA ILE A 139 42.87 -12.52 -5.10
C ILE A 139 43.33 -11.29 -5.90
N GLY A 140 43.18 -10.09 -5.34
CA GLY A 140 43.53 -8.81 -5.99
C GLY A 140 42.41 -8.12 -6.78
N SER A 141 41.24 -8.76 -6.95
CA SER A 141 40.07 -8.12 -7.58
C SER A 141 39.36 -7.13 -6.64
N PRO A 142 38.68 -6.09 -7.19
CA PRO A 142 37.88 -5.19 -6.37
C PRO A 142 36.78 -5.95 -5.62
N LYS A 143 36.65 -5.66 -4.33
CA LYS A 143 35.64 -6.27 -3.46
C LYS A 143 34.27 -5.67 -3.76
N VAL A 144 33.27 -6.51 -3.96
CA VAL A 144 31.87 -6.11 -4.15
C VAL A 144 31.08 -6.49 -2.90
N ASN A 145 30.21 -5.59 -2.42
CA ASN A 145 29.30 -5.90 -1.32
C ASN A 145 27.95 -6.33 -1.90
N VAL A 146 27.55 -7.56 -1.58
CA VAL A 146 26.24 -8.12 -1.92
C VAL A 146 25.34 -7.97 -0.70
N TYR A 147 24.16 -7.40 -0.89
CA TYR A 147 23.12 -7.28 0.11
C TYR A 147 21.93 -8.13 -0.30
N THR A 148 21.36 -8.85 0.66
CA THR A 148 20.22 -9.73 0.45
C THR A 148 19.18 -9.47 1.53
N ASN A 149 18.01 -8.98 1.11
CA ASN A 149 16.81 -8.87 1.92
C ASN A 149 15.89 -10.06 1.63
N THR A 150 15.45 -10.73 2.68
CA THR A 150 14.50 -11.83 2.61
C THR A 150 13.22 -11.45 3.35
N VAL A 151 12.09 -11.57 2.66
CA VAL A 151 10.76 -11.43 3.25
C VAL A 151 10.09 -12.79 3.23
N THR A 152 9.68 -13.29 4.39
CA THR A 152 8.90 -14.53 4.53
C THR A 152 7.49 -14.19 4.97
N LEU A 153 6.50 -14.56 4.16
CA LEU A 153 5.08 -14.34 4.39
C LEU A 153 4.43 -15.67 4.73
N THR A 154 3.76 -15.78 5.87
CA THR A 154 3.00 -16.97 6.26
C THR A 154 1.53 -16.64 6.40
N ASN A 155 0.69 -17.28 5.59
CA ASN A 155 -0.76 -17.20 5.72
C ASN A 155 -1.24 -18.23 6.75
N ARG A 156 -1.74 -17.78 7.90
CA ARG A 156 -2.32 -18.65 8.93
C ARG A 156 -3.83 -18.77 8.83
N HIS A 157 -4.47 -18.11 7.86
CA HIS A 157 -5.88 -18.34 7.58
C HIS A 157 -6.10 -19.73 6.97
N SER A 158 -7.33 -20.22 7.09
CA SER A 158 -7.79 -21.44 6.42
C SER A 158 -8.12 -21.24 4.93
N PHE A 159 -8.16 -20.00 4.46
CA PHE A 159 -8.48 -19.63 3.09
C PHE A 159 -7.30 -18.99 2.37
N ASP A 160 -7.36 -19.00 1.04
CA ASP A 160 -6.34 -18.42 0.17
C ASP A 160 -6.37 -16.90 0.22
N LEU A 161 -5.21 -16.29 0.43
CA LEU A 161 -5.02 -14.85 0.28
C LEU A 161 -4.56 -14.54 -1.14
N ARG A 162 -5.22 -13.57 -1.77
CA ARG A 162 -4.92 -13.08 -3.11
C ARG A 162 -4.41 -11.65 -3.03
N ARG A 163 -3.51 -11.27 -3.92
CA ARG A 163 -3.01 -9.89 -4.09
C ARG A 163 -2.46 -9.26 -2.80
N ILE A 164 -1.58 -9.98 -2.10
CA ILE A 164 -0.78 -9.38 -1.03
C ILE A 164 0.30 -8.50 -1.68
N ASN A 165 0.19 -7.18 -1.49
CA ASN A 165 1.13 -6.20 -1.99
C ASN A 165 2.26 -5.96 -0.97
N VAL A 166 3.47 -6.42 -1.30
CA VAL A 166 4.66 -6.24 -0.48
C VAL A 166 5.53 -5.17 -1.11
N ARG A 167 5.58 -4.00 -0.48
CA ARG A 167 6.37 -2.88 -0.98
C ARG A 167 7.79 -2.93 -0.41
N ASP A 168 8.76 -2.70 -1.28
CA ASP A 168 10.17 -2.60 -0.90
C ASP A 168 10.87 -1.58 -1.81
N ALA A 169 12.12 -1.28 -1.50
CA ALA A 169 12.92 -0.30 -2.22
C ALA A 169 14.31 -0.85 -2.54
N VAL A 170 14.69 -0.76 -3.82
CA VAL A 170 16.08 -0.96 -4.24
C VAL A 170 16.84 0.33 -3.97
N PRO A 171 17.97 0.30 -3.25
CA PRO A 171 18.79 1.49 -3.08
C PRO A 171 19.22 2.04 -4.44
N ILE A 172 18.99 3.33 -4.65
CA ILE A 172 19.46 4.07 -5.81
C ILE A 172 20.53 5.04 -5.37
N TRP A 173 21.53 5.24 -6.21
CA TRP A 173 22.51 6.28 -5.99
C TRP A 173 21.98 7.60 -6.58
N GLN A 174 21.92 8.63 -5.74
CA GLN A 174 21.59 9.99 -6.14
C GLN A 174 22.75 10.91 -5.72
N PRO A 175 23.49 11.52 -6.66
CA PRO A 175 24.57 12.44 -6.32
C PRO A 175 23.99 13.71 -5.69
N SER A 176 24.60 14.18 -4.59
CA SER A 176 24.21 15.43 -3.95
C SER A 176 24.64 16.68 -4.74
N ASP A 177 25.75 16.59 -5.48
CA ASP A 177 26.30 17.70 -6.27
C ASP A 177 26.67 17.27 -7.69
N LYS A 178 25.99 17.84 -8.69
CA LYS A 178 26.09 17.46 -10.12
C LYS A 178 27.46 17.73 -10.79
N ALA A 179 28.48 18.20 -10.06
CA ALA A 179 29.76 18.63 -10.65
C ALA A 179 31.01 17.90 -10.11
N SER A 180 30.98 17.31 -8.91
CA SER A 180 32.19 16.70 -8.30
C SER A 180 32.07 15.20 -8.00
N ASP A 181 30.86 14.64 -7.98
CA ASP A 181 30.63 13.26 -7.58
C ASP A 181 30.27 12.42 -8.80
N LYS A 182 31.26 12.17 -9.67
CA LYS A 182 31.06 11.29 -10.83
C LYS A 182 30.98 9.85 -10.35
N ASP A 183 29.79 9.27 -10.35
CA ASP A 183 29.50 7.83 -10.40
C ASP A 183 30.44 6.93 -9.55
N CYS A 184 30.67 7.30 -8.29
CA CYS A 184 31.54 6.51 -7.44
C CYS A 184 30.88 5.23 -6.93
N VAL A 185 29.55 5.16 -6.92
CA VAL A 185 28.79 4.02 -6.38
C VAL A 185 27.78 3.53 -7.39
N HIS A 186 27.96 2.28 -7.83
CA HIS A 186 27.02 1.60 -8.72
C HIS A 186 26.25 0.54 -7.95
N VAL A 187 24.91 0.65 -7.97
CA VAL A 187 24.01 -0.37 -7.43
C VAL A 187 23.47 -1.23 -8.56
N LEU A 188 23.71 -2.54 -8.48
CA LEU A 188 23.26 -3.53 -9.45
C LEU A 188 22.27 -4.50 -8.78
N LEU A 189 20.98 -4.31 -9.02
CA LEU A 189 19.91 -5.21 -8.58
C LEU A 189 20.14 -6.63 -9.13
N LYS A 190 20.34 -7.68 -8.34
CA LYS A 190 20.51 -9.08 -8.79
C LYS A 190 19.18 -9.84 -8.84
N LYS A 191 18.36 -9.69 -7.80
CA LYS A 191 17.03 -10.30 -7.70
C LYS A 191 16.03 -9.28 -7.16
N PRO A 192 14.79 -9.21 -7.67
CA PRO A 192 14.30 -9.91 -8.85
C PRO A 192 15.00 -9.38 -10.12
N GLY A 193 15.57 -10.28 -10.92
CA GLY A 193 16.32 -9.90 -12.12
C GLY A 193 15.41 -9.32 -13.21
N GLU A 194 14.14 -9.71 -13.20
CA GLU A 194 13.09 -9.30 -14.12
C GLU A 194 12.83 -7.80 -14.08
N LEU A 195 12.98 -7.17 -12.90
CA LEU A 195 12.76 -5.74 -12.74
C LEU A 195 13.77 -4.87 -13.49
N ARG A 196 14.96 -5.40 -13.83
CA ARG A 196 15.99 -4.62 -14.57
C ARG A 196 15.44 -4.11 -15.91
N ASP A 197 14.81 -5.01 -16.64
CA ASP A 197 14.32 -4.79 -18.00
C ASP A 197 12.81 -4.51 -18.05
N ALA A 198 12.11 -4.68 -16.92
CA ALA A 198 10.67 -4.47 -16.82
C ALA A 198 10.28 -3.00 -16.93
N VAL A 199 9.31 -2.74 -17.82
CA VAL A 199 8.56 -1.46 -17.89
C VAL A 199 7.17 -1.61 -17.25
N ARG A 200 6.71 -2.84 -17.04
CA ARG A 200 5.37 -3.21 -16.56
C ARG A 200 5.45 -4.42 -15.63
N ASN A 201 4.32 -4.85 -15.06
CA ASN A 201 4.25 -6.00 -14.17
C ASN A 201 4.80 -7.28 -14.83
N VAL A 202 5.71 -7.97 -14.15
CA VAL A 202 6.35 -9.22 -14.62
C VAL A 202 6.19 -10.32 -13.56
N ILE A 203 5.97 -11.55 -14.02
CA ILE A 203 5.95 -12.73 -13.15
C ILE A 203 7.36 -12.96 -12.61
N ALA A 204 7.49 -13.09 -11.29
CA ALA A 204 8.77 -13.31 -10.63
C ALA A 204 9.22 -14.77 -10.81
N LYS A 205 10.52 -15.01 -10.96
CA LYS A 205 11.09 -16.36 -11.01
C LYS A 205 11.65 -16.77 -9.66
N ASN A 206 11.71 -18.09 -9.44
CA ASN A 206 12.36 -18.68 -8.27
C ASN A 206 13.90 -18.70 -8.42
N VAL A 207 14.58 -19.20 -7.40
CA VAL A 207 16.05 -19.30 -7.37
C VAL A 207 16.59 -20.19 -8.50
N GLU A 208 15.77 -21.09 -9.03
CA GLU A 208 16.08 -22.01 -10.14
C GLU A 208 15.68 -21.42 -11.52
N GLY A 209 15.21 -20.17 -11.56
CA GLY A 209 14.78 -19.50 -12.79
C GLY A 209 13.40 -19.89 -13.31
N GLN A 210 12.63 -20.69 -12.57
CA GLN A 210 11.26 -21.07 -12.92
C GLN A 210 10.27 -19.98 -12.54
N GLU A 211 9.29 -19.71 -13.41
CA GLU A 211 8.24 -18.73 -13.16
C GLU A 211 7.34 -19.14 -11.98
N ARG A 212 7.18 -18.22 -11.02
CA ARG A 212 6.25 -18.36 -9.90
C ARG A 212 4.93 -17.73 -10.27
N LYS A 213 3.97 -18.53 -10.73
CA LYS A 213 2.64 -18.03 -11.15
C LYS A 213 1.89 -17.25 -10.07
N ASN A 214 2.26 -17.42 -8.80
CA ASN A 214 1.67 -16.75 -7.65
C ASN A 214 2.43 -15.50 -7.18
N VAL A 215 3.56 -15.15 -7.81
CA VAL A 215 4.35 -13.96 -7.46
C VAL A 215 4.59 -13.13 -8.71
N SER A 216 4.19 -11.87 -8.66
CA SER A 216 4.52 -10.89 -9.68
C SER A 216 5.16 -9.66 -9.06
N VAL A 217 5.91 -8.90 -9.85
CA VAL A 217 6.67 -7.74 -9.38
C VAL A 217 6.62 -6.61 -10.39
N ALA A 218 6.50 -5.38 -9.90
CA ALA A 218 6.44 -4.19 -10.73
C ALA A 218 7.10 -2.99 -10.02
N TRP A 219 7.66 -2.07 -10.80
CA TRP A 219 8.05 -0.75 -10.30
C TRP A 219 6.80 0.06 -9.91
N GLU A 220 6.79 0.63 -8.71
CA GLU A 220 5.85 1.69 -8.34
C GLU A 220 6.43 3.05 -8.74
N ASP A 221 7.71 3.26 -8.47
CA ASP A 221 8.51 4.40 -8.96
C ASP A 221 9.95 3.94 -9.23
N LYS A 222 10.32 3.82 -10.50
CA LYS A 222 11.68 3.40 -10.88
C LYS A 222 12.73 4.47 -10.57
N ALA A 223 12.37 5.75 -10.62
CA ALA A 223 13.30 6.85 -10.37
C ALA A 223 13.71 6.92 -8.90
N ASP A 224 12.80 6.54 -7.99
CA ASP A 224 13.02 6.46 -6.54
C ASP A 224 13.37 5.03 -6.05
N GLY A 225 13.45 4.07 -6.95
CA GLY A 225 13.78 2.67 -6.64
C GLY A 225 12.66 1.91 -5.90
N LEU A 226 11.44 2.44 -5.91
CA LEU A 226 10.28 1.87 -5.22
C LEU A 226 9.60 0.82 -6.10
N PHE A 227 9.35 -0.36 -5.52
CA PHE A 227 8.71 -1.45 -6.23
C PHE A 227 7.80 -2.26 -5.29
N ALA A 228 6.90 -3.03 -5.88
CA ALA A 228 5.98 -3.88 -5.14
C ALA A 228 5.92 -5.28 -5.72
N TRP A 229 5.95 -6.28 -4.85
CA TRP A 229 5.56 -7.64 -5.14
C TRP A 229 4.06 -7.79 -4.96
N THR A 230 3.40 -8.54 -5.82
CA THR A 230 2.02 -9.01 -5.64
C THR A 230 2.03 -10.52 -5.52
N VAL A 231 1.61 -11.02 -4.35
CA VAL A 231 1.73 -12.42 -3.97
C VAL A 231 0.36 -13.03 -3.65
N ASP A 232 0.12 -14.22 -4.18
CA ASP A 232 -0.98 -15.09 -3.78
C ASP A 232 -0.45 -16.22 -2.88
N ILE A 233 -1.02 -16.38 -1.69
CA ILE A 233 -0.59 -17.37 -0.70
C ILE A 233 -1.79 -18.24 -0.29
N PRO A 234 -1.78 -19.54 -0.62
CA PRO A 234 -2.83 -20.45 -0.17
C PRO A 234 -2.94 -20.53 1.36
N GLY A 235 -4.10 -20.94 1.86
CA GLY A 235 -4.31 -21.13 3.30
C GLY A 235 -3.26 -22.04 3.94
N GLY A 236 -2.68 -21.63 5.06
CA GLY A 236 -1.67 -22.39 5.79
C GLY A 236 -0.29 -22.50 5.10
N LYS A 237 -0.05 -21.78 4.00
CA LYS A 237 1.23 -21.81 3.26
C LYS A 237 2.12 -20.62 3.60
N THR A 238 3.39 -20.77 3.23
CA THR A 238 4.42 -19.75 3.39
C THR A 238 5.06 -19.48 2.04
N GLU A 239 5.33 -18.21 1.76
CA GLU A 239 6.03 -17.75 0.57
C GLU A 239 7.23 -16.89 0.97
N GLN A 240 8.30 -16.98 0.18
CA GLN A 240 9.54 -16.26 0.43
C GLN A 240 9.94 -15.41 -0.77
N LEU A 241 10.17 -14.12 -0.53
CA LEU A 241 10.63 -13.15 -1.51
C LEU A 241 12.07 -12.76 -1.19
N GLU A 242 12.87 -12.54 -2.22
CA GLU A 242 14.29 -12.22 -2.09
C GLU A 242 14.62 -11.02 -2.97
N LEU A 243 15.09 -9.95 -2.34
CA LEU A 243 15.68 -8.78 -2.98
C LEU A 243 17.20 -8.87 -2.76
N GLU A 244 17.96 -9.01 -3.83
CA GLU A 244 19.43 -9.05 -3.79
C GLU A 244 19.98 -7.95 -4.68
N TRP A 245 20.98 -7.20 -4.20
CA TRP A 245 21.70 -6.21 -5.01
C TRP A 245 23.17 -6.15 -4.63
N GLU A 246 23.98 -5.74 -5.60
CA GLU A 246 25.41 -5.51 -5.45
C GLU A 246 25.70 -4.01 -5.40
N VAL A 247 26.59 -3.60 -4.51
CA VAL A 247 27.13 -2.25 -4.45
C VAL A 247 28.62 -2.32 -4.80
N ASN A 248 28.98 -1.66 -5.89
CA ASN A 248 30.35 -1.48 -6.33
C ASN A 248 30.75 -0.02 -6.12
N ALA A 249 31.78 0.21 -5.30
CA ALA A 249 32.38 1.52 -5.14
C ALA A 249 33.66 1.58 -6.00
N SER A 250 33.66 2.40 -7.05
CA SER A 250 34.89 2.73 -7.77
C SER A 250 35.72 3.70 -6.90
N GLN A 251 37.04 3.74 -7.11
CA GLN A 251 37.88 4.72 -6.40
C GLN A 251 37.46 6.13 -6.82
N CYS A 252 36.65 6.82 -6.00
CA CYS A 252 36.50 8.27 -6.05
C CYS A 252 37.91 8.87 -6.03
N GLY A 253 38.23 9.69 -7.03
CA GLY A 253 39.58 10.14 -7.32
C GLY A 253 40.37 10.57 -6.07
N ALA A 254 41.52 9.93 -5.86
CA ALA A 254 42.59 10.57 -5.11
C ALA A 254 42.91 11.88 -5.83
N GLY A 255 42.49 13.00 -5.25
CA GLY A 255 43.00 14.31 -5.61
C GLY A 255 44.49 14.37 -5.29
N GLY A 256 45.31 13.81 -6.17
CA GLY A 256 46.75 14.00 -6.21
C GLY A 256 47.05 15.45 -6.59
N GLY A 257 46.81 16.38 -5.66
CA GLY A 257 47.44 17.69 -5.70
C GLY A 257 48.91 17.51 -5.32
N LEU A 258 49.74 17.20 -6.31
CA LEU A 258 51.17 17.48 -6.23
C LEU A 258 51.30 18.99 -6.05
N TYR A 259 51.74 19.40 -4.87
CA TYR A 259 52.39 20.68 -4.69
C TYR A 259 53.80 20.52 -5.27
N GLU A 260 54.06 21.13 -6.42
CA GLU A 260 55.39 21.64 -6.79
C GLU A 260 55.22 23.13 -7.12
#